data_AF-A0A841JWM1-F1
#
_entry.id   AF-A0A841JWM1-F1
#
_cell.length_a   1.000
_cell.length_b   1.000
_cell.length_c   1.000
_cell.angle_alpha   90.00
_cell.angle_beta   90.00
_cell.angle_gamma   90.00
#
_symmetry.space_group_name_H-M   'P 1'
#
loop_
_entity.id
_entity.type
_entity.pdbx_description
1 polymer ?
#
loop_
_entity_poly.entity_id
_entity_poly.type
_entity_poly.pdbx_seq_one_letter_code
_entity_poly.pdbx_strand_id
1 'polypeptide(L)'
;MSGIKSQTDWERVRRNIAEDAPIPYDPEDGPYDPNDEAATEAYFDSAIITRPNRRGPQKAPTKQLISLRLSQEVVDHYKSLGPGWQARIDEALKKAIAPKRGKKAS
;
A
#
# COMPACT_ATOMS: atom_id res chain seq x y z
N MET A 1 -32.68 15.49 9.65
CA MET A 1 -31.71 14.39 9.86
C MET A 1 -32.49 13.08 9.78
N SER A 2 -32.54 12.45 8.60
CA SER A 2 -33.31 11.21 8.42
C SER A 2 -32.47 10.03 8.88
N GLY A 3 -32.90 9.38 9.96
CA GLY A 3 -32.29 8.16 10.48
C GLY A 3 -32.59 6.99 9.55
N ILE A 4 -31.60 6.56 8.79
CA ILE A 4 -31.71 5.34 7.98
C ILE A 4 -31.75 4.16 8.96
N LYS A 5 -32.90 3.49 9.05
CA LYS A 5 -33.02 2.22 9.80
C LYS A 5 -32.16 1.18 9.08
N SER A 6 -31.32 0.46 9.84
CA SER A 6 -30.53 -0.65 9.28
C SER A 6 -31.48 -1.67 8.66
N GLN A 7 -31.18 -2.12 7.44
CA GLN A 7 -31.95 -3.15 6.74
C GLN A 7 -31.73 -4.56 7.34
N THR A 8 -30.77 -4.68 8.26
CA THR A 8 -30.40 -5.93 8.91
C THR A 8 -31.00 -6.00 10.31
N ASP A 9 -31.74 -7.07 10.59
CA ASP A 9 -32.19 -7.43 11.94
C ASP A 9 -30.99 -7.92 12.78
N TRP A 10 -30.40 -7.03 13.57
CA TRP A 10 -29.23 -7.31 14.40
C TRP A 10 -29.54 -8.14 15.65
N GLU A 11 -30.78 -8.12 16.14
CA GLU A 11 -31.16 -8.93 17.29
C GLU A 11 -31.23 -10.41 16.89
N ARG A 12 -31.79 -10.70 15.70
CA ARG A 12 -31.76 -12.04 15.10
C ARG A 12 -30.33 -12.54 14.89
N VAL A 13 -29.44 -11.71 14.35
CA VAL A 13 -28.03 -12.10 14.11
C VAL A 13 -27.32 -12.44 15.42
N ARG A 14 -27.49 -11.61 16.47
CA ARG A 14 -26.89 -11.89 17.78
C ARG A 14 -27.43 -13.17 18.42
N ARG A 15 -28.72 -13.45 18.28
CA ARG A 15 -29.32 -14.71 18.75
C ARG A 15 -28.72 -15.92 18.03
N ASN A 16 -28.65 -15.88 16.70
CA ASN A 16 -28.07 -16.97 15.92
C ASN A 16 -26.60 -17.26 16.29
N ILE A 17 -25.81 -16.22 16.58
CA ILE A 17 -24.43 -16.39 17.08
C ILE A 17 -24.41 -17.05 18.46
N ALA A 18 -25.28 -16.62 19.37
CA ALA A 18 -25.33 -17.17 20.73
C ALA A 18 -25.80 -18.64 20.76
N GLU A 19 -26.65 -19.04 19.82
CA GLU A 19 -27.19 -20.39 19.69
C GLU A 19 -26.34 -21.30 18.78
N ASP A 20 -25.27 -20.76 18.18
CA ASP A 20 -24.46 -21.44 17.15
C ASP A 20 -25.34 -22.05 16.04
N ALA A 21 -26.34 -21.28 15.61
CA ALA A 21 -27.33 -21.77 14.66
C ALA A 21 -26.69 -21.99 13.28
N PRO A 22 -26.99 -23.12 12.61
CA PRO A 22 -26.42 -23.44 11.30
C PRO A 22 -26.82 -22.39 10.27
N ILE A 23 -25.86 -22.07 9.40
CA ILE A 23 -26.05 -21.18 8.26
C ILE A 23 -26.74 -21.98 7.15
N PRO A 24 -27.81 -21.47 6.51
CA PRO A 24 -28.38 -22.12 5.34
C PRO A 24 -27.29 -22.34 4.27
N TYR A 25 -27.16 -23.57 3.78
CA TYR A 25 -26.19 -23.97 2.78
C TYR A 25 -26.89 -24.66 1.60
N ASP A 26 -26.61 -24.16 0.40
CA ASP A 26 -26.88 -24.85 -0.86
C ASP A 26 -25.52 -25.22 -1.50
N PRO A 27 -25.33 -26.47 -1.97
CA PRO A 27 -24.13 -26.84 -2.71
C PRO A 27 -23.80 -25.96 -3.92
N GLU A 28 -24.76 -25.21 -4.47
CA GLU A 28 -24.52 -24.23 -5.53
C GLU A 28 -23.98 -22.88 -5.01
N ASP A 29 -24.19 -22.54 -3.73
CA ASP A 29 -23.84 -21.23 -3.14
C ASP A 29 -22.34 -21.07 -2.89
N GLY A 30 -21.59 -22.17 -2.76
CA GLY A 30 -20.20 -22.08 -2.34
C GLY A 30 -19.34 -23.32 -2.55
N PRO A 31 -18.02 -23.17 -2.45
CA PRO A 31 -17.06 -24.24 -2.72
C PRO A 31 -16.97 -25.31 -1.61
N TYR A 32 -17.59 -25.09 -0.45
CA TYR A 32 -17.64 -26.02 0.69
C TYR A 32 -18.88 -25.72 1.56
N ASP A 33 -19.29 -26.68 2.38
CA ASP A 33 -20.35 -26.48 3.39
C ASP A 33 -19.76 -25.75 4.61
N PRO A 34 -20.21 -24.52 4.94
CA PRO A 34 -19.68 -23.76 6.07
C PRO A 34 -20.09 -24.32 7.45
N ASN A 35 -21.04 -25.25 7.51
CA ASN A 35 -21.43 -25.93 8.74
C ASN A 35 -20.68 -27.26 8.96
N ASP A 36 -19.88 -27.69 7.99
CA ASP A 36 -18.96 -28.82 8.12
C ASP A 36 -17.54 -28.31 8.36
N GLU A 37 -17.03 -28.54 9.57
CA GLU A 37 -15.69 -28.13 9.99
C GLU A 37 -14.60 -28.79 9.13
N ALA A 38 -14.77 -30.07 8.77
CA ALA A 38 -13.79 -30.81 7.98
C ALA A 38 -13.73 -30.30 6.53
N ALA A 39 -14.88 -29.98 5.95
CA ALA A 39 -14.95 -29.38 4.61
C ALA A 39 -14.32 -27.97 4.60
N THR A 40 -14.55 -27.20 5.66
CA THR A 40 -13.96 -25.88 5.86
C THR A 40 -12.43 -25.96 5.92
N GLU A 41 -11.89 -26.84 6.77
CA GLU A 41 -10.44 -27.02 6.93
C GLU A 41 -9.77 -27.47 5.63
N ALA A 42 -10.34 -28.47 4.94
CA ALA A 42 -9.80 -28.96 3.67
C ALA A 42 -9.75 -27.87 2.58
N TYR A 43 -10.75 -26.99 2.54
CA TYR A 43 -10.74 -25.86 1.62
C TYR A 43 -9.65 -24.84 1.96
N PHE A 44 -9.51 -24.46 3.24
CA PHE A 44 -8.48 -23.52 3.68
C PHE A 44 -7.06 -24.05 3.47
N ASP A 45 -6.82 -25.34 3.69
CA ASP A 45 -5.51 -25.99 3.46
C ASP A 45 -5.08 -25.95 1.98
N SER A 46 -6.05 -26.03 1.06
CA SER A 46 -5.78 -25.96 -0.38
C SER A 46 -5.77 -24.53 -0.94
N ALA A 47 -6.13 -23.52 -0.13
CA ALA A 47 -6.29 -22.15 -0.60
C ALA A 47 -4.95 -21.49 -0.95
N ILE A 48 -4.85 -20.96 -2.18
CA ILE A 48 -3.68 -20.19 -2.61
C ILE A 48 -3.80 -18.75 -2.09
N ILE A 49 -2.99 -18.42 -1.07
CA ILE A 49 -2.90 -17.05 -0.55
C ILE A 49 -2.14 -16.17 -1.54
N THR A 50 -2.88 -15.49 -2.43
CA THR A 50 -2.30 -14.42 -3.23
C THR A 50 -2.28 -13.12 -2.40
N ARG A 51 -1.14 -12.45 -2.35
CA ARG A 51 -1.01 -11.09 -1.78
C ARG A 51 -0.91 -10.09 -2.94
N PRO A 52 -2.03 -9.74 -3.60
CA PRO A 52 -1.99 -8.72 -4.63
C PRO A 52 -1.46 -7.43 -4.00
N ASN A 53 -0.52 -6.77 -4.69
CA ASN A 53 0.05 -5.46 -4.33
C ASN A 53 1.28 -5.41 -3.38
N ARG A 54 2.07 -6.49 -3.24
CA ARG A 54 3.46 -6.28 -2.76
C ARG A 54 4.30 -5.66 -3.88
N ARG A 55 4.56 -4.35 -3.77
CA ARG A 55 5.60 -3.68 -4.57
C ARG A 55 6.90 -4.48 -4.39
N GLY A 56 7.51 -4.93 -5.49
CA GLY A 56 8.75 -5.70 -5.43
C GLY A 56 9.85 -4.94 -4.67
N PRO A 57 10.88 -5.64 -4.17
CA PRO A 57 11.98 -5.01 -3.44
C PRO A 57 12.54 -3.83 -4.24
N GLN A 58 12.68 -2.68 -3.59
CA GLN A 58 13.18 -1.44 -4.20
C GLN A 58 14.59 -1.70 -4.76
N LYS A 59 14.73 -1.78 -6.10
CA LYS A 59 15.99 -2.13 -6.76
C LYS A 59 17.02 -0.98 -6.79
N ALA A 60 16.59 0.28 -6.62
CA ALA A 60 17.46 1.44 -6.67
C ALA A 60 17.89 1.88 -5.26
N PRO A 61 19.15 2.34 -5.07
CA PRO A 61 19.59 2.94 -3.81
C PRO A 61 18.65 4.06 -3.40
N THR A 62 18.15 4.00 -2.17
CA THR A 62 17.30 5.06 -1.62
C THR A 62 18.11 6.32 -1.40
N LYS A 63 17.50 7.48 -1.66
CA LYS A 63 18.09 8.78 -1.29
C LYS A 63 18.35 8.79 0.22
N GLN A 64 19.55 9.22 0.63
CA GLN A 64 19.89 9.35 2.04
C GLN A 64 19.36 10.68 2.57
N LEU A 65 18.60 10.64 3.68
CA LEU A 65 18.16 11.83 4.38
C LEU A 65 19.29 12.32 5.29
N ILE A 66 19.92 13.43 4.94
CA ILE A 66 20.99 14.04 5.73
C ILE A 66 20.65 15.49 6.10
N SER A 67 21.23 15.97 7.20
CA SER A 67 21.17 17.39 7.58
C SER A 67 22.32 18.14 6.91
N LEU A 68 22.04 18.85 5.81
CA LEU A 68 22.99 19.70 5.08
C LEU A 68 22.65 21.18 5.29
N ARG A 69 23.66 22.01 5.59
CA ARG A 69 23.51 23.47 5.64
C ARG A 69 23.81 24.07 4.27
N LEU A 70 22.88 24.87 3.76
CA LEU A 70 23.00 25.61 2.50
C LEU A 70 22.89 27.11 2.81
N SER A 71 23.44 27.96 1.94
CA SER A 71 23.24 29.41 2.06
C SER A 71 21.77 29.78 1.83
N GLN A 72 21.35 30.90 2.44
CA GLN A 72 19.97 31.39 2.34
C GLN A 72 19.56 31.64 0.88
N GLU A 73 20.44 32.29 0.10
CA GLU A 73 20.24 32.58 -1.32
C GLU A 73 19.92 31.32 -2.14
N VAL A 74 20.64 30.22 -1.90
CA VAL A 74 20.41 28.95 -2.61
C VAL A 74 19.04 28.39 -2.25
N VAL A 75 18.69 28.38 -0.96
CA VAL A 75 17.39 27.85 -0.51
C VAL A 75 16.24 28.67 -1.10
N ASP A 76 16.34 29.99 -1.10
CA ASP A 76 15.30 30.88 -1.61
C ASP A 76 15.12 30.73 -3.12
N HIS A 77 16.23 30.66 -3.87
CA HIS A 77 16.20 30.41 -5.32
C HIS A 77 15.47 29.11 -5.66
N TYR A 78 15.78 28.00 -4.99
CA TYR A 78 15.12 26.74 -5.33
C TYR A 78 13.67 26.71 -4.84
N LYS A 79 13.37 27.25 -3.65
CA LYS A 79 11.99 27.33 -3.14
C LYS A 79 11.08 28.15 -4.06
N SER A 80 11.57 29.21 -4.69
CA SER A 80 10.78 30.02 -5.63
C SER A 80 10.38 29.24 -6.90
N LEU A 81 11.01 28.10 -7.20
CA LEU A 81 10.64 27.20 -8.30
C LEU A 81 9.40 26.32 -7.97
N GLY A 82 8.84 26.45 -6.76
CA GLY A 82 7.61 25.78 -6.35
C GLY A 82 7.78 24.32 -5.92
N PRO A 83 6.70 23.53 -5.93
CA PRO A 83 6.72 22.12 -5.51
C PRO A 83 7.83 21.34 -6.22
N GLY A 84 8.53 20.48 -5.46
CA GLY A 84 9.67 19.71 -5.98
C GLY A 84 11.03 20.42 -5.97
N TRP A 85 11.16 21.59 -5.32
CA TRP A 85 12.44 22.31 -5.23
C TRP A 85 13.60 21.47 -4.66
N GLN A 86 13.33 20.57 -3.71
CA GLN A 86 14.34 19.64 -3.18
C GLN A 86 14.85 18.64 -4.23
N ALA A 87 14.00 18.20 -5.16
CA ALA A 87 14.43 17.37 -6.27
C ALA A 87 15.28 18.17 -7.27
N ARG A 88 14.93 19.44 -7.51
CA ARG A 88 15.70 20.33 -8.40
C ARG A 88 17.12 20.60 -7.88
N ILE A 89 17.27 20.82 -6.57
CA ILE A 89 18.61 21.02 -5.98
C ILE A 89 19.43 19.72 -5.99
N ASP A 90 18.80 18.55 -5.76
CA ASP A 90 19.44 17.23 -5.92
C ASP A 90 20.00 17.04 -7.35
N GLU A 91 19.23 17.38 -8.37
CA GLU A 91 19.68 17.32 -9.77
C GLU A 91 20.83 18.29 -10.08
N ALA A 92 20.81 19.50 -9.48
CA ALA A 92 21.93 20.43 -9.63
C ALA A 92 23.22 19.90 -9.01
N LEU A 93 23.13 19.30 -7.81
CA LEU A 93 24.27 18.66 -7.14
C LEU A 93 24.80 17.47 -7.95
N LYS A 94 23.92 16.64 -8.53
CA LYS A 94 24.32 15.54 -9.44
C LYS A 94 25.10 16.05 -10.65
N LYS A 95 24.64 17.13 -11.28
CA LYS A 95 25.35 17.74 -12.41
C LYS A 95 26.72 18.28 -12.01
N ALA A 96 26.85 18.82 -10.80
CA ALA A 96 28.12 19.34 -10.30
C ALA A 96 29.17 18.25 -10.07
N ILE A 97 28.76 17.04 -9.67
CA ILE A 97 29.67 15.89 -9.47
C ILE A 97 29.86 15.04 -10.73
N ALA A 98 29.11 15.31 -11.81
CA ALA A 98 29.28 14.59 -13.06
C ALA A 98 30.66 14.91 -13.68
N PRO A 99 31.39 13.91 -14.19
CA PRO A 99 32.72 14.12 -14.74
C PRO A 99 32.65 15.08 -15.93
N LYS A 100 33.44 16.17 -15.88
CA LYS A 100 33.66 17.04 -17.04
C LYS A 100 34.38 16.21 -18.09
N ARG A 101 33.71 15.85 -19.20
CA ARG A 101 34.36 15.18 -20.33
C ARG A 101 35.55 16.03 -20.74
N GLY A 102 36.76 15.53 -20.50
CA GLY A 102 38.00 16.21 -20.88
C GLY A 102 38.01 16.45 -22.38
N LYS A 103 38.39 17.67 -22.80
CA LYS A 103 38.76 17.96 -24.18
C LYS A 103 39.86 16.96 -24.56
N LYS A 104 39.56 15.99 -25.43
CA LYS A 104 40.63 15.26 -26.11
C LYS A 104 41.32 16.27 -27.02
N ALA A 105 42.54 16.67 -26.67
CA ALA A 105 43.41 17.39 -27.59
C ALA A 105 43.68 16.48 -28.79
N SER A 106 43.50 17.04 -29.97
CA SER A 106 43.81 16.41 -31.27
C SER A 106 45.31 16.44 -31.53
#